data_AF-A0A966MPQ1-F1
#
_entry.id   AF-A0A966MPQ1-F1
#
_cell.length_a   1.000
_cell.length_b   1.000
_cell.length_c   1.000
_cell.angle_alpha   90.00
_cell.angle_beta   90.00
_cell.angle_gamma   90.00
#
_symmetry.space_group_name_H-M   'P 1'
#
loop_
_entity.id
_entity.type
_entity.pdbx_description
1 polymer ?
#
loop_
_entity_poly.entity_id
_entity_poly.type
_entity_poly.pdbx_seq_one_letter_code
_entity_poly.pdbx_strand_id
1 'polypeptide(L)' 'MSVEQSPGVAVIGGGPAGLMAAEVLASAGCSVDVYEAMPSLGRKFLRAGVGGLNITHSEA' A
#
# COMPACT_ATOMS: atom_id res chain seq x y z
N MET A 1 -25.85 -19.70 -6.97
CA MET A 1 -25.14 -18.40 -6.86
C MET A 1 -23.88 -18.69 -6.08
N SER A 2 -22.80 -19.02 -6.78
CA SER A 2 -21.54 -19.39 -6.15
C SER A 2 -20.89 -18.12 -5.64
N VAL A 3 -20.68 -18.02 -4.33
CA VAL A 3 -19.85 -16.96 -3.76
C VAL A 3 -18.43 -17.30 -4.20
N GLU A 4 -17.93 -16.64 -5.25
CA GLU A 4 -16.50 -16.66 -5.51
C GLU A 4 -15.84 -15.98 -4.31
N GLN A 5 -15.18 -16.79 -3.49
CA GLN A 5 -14.41 -16.29 -2.38
C GLN A 5 -13.29 -15.42 -2.96
N SER A 6 -13.41 -14.10 -2.77
CA SER A 6 -12.35 -13.15 -3.05
C SER A 6 -11.04 -13.68 -2.48
N PRO A 7 -9.98 -13.81 -3.29
CA PRO A 7 -8.70 -14.27 -2.78
C PRO A 7 -8.25 -13.37 -1.63
N GLY A 8 -7.95 -13.98 -0.48
CA GLY A 8 -7.41 -13.28 0.69
C GLY A 8 -5.93 -13.00 0.49
N VAL A 9 -5.50 -11.76 0.69
CA VAL A 9 -4.11 -11.34 0.52
C VAL A 9 -3.64 -10.56 1.73
N ALA A 10 -2.52 -10.99 2.31
CA ALA A 10 -1.84 -10.27 3.38
C ALA A 10 -0.67 -9.46 2.80
N VAL A 11 -0.67 -8.15 3.02
CA VAL A 11 0.43 -7.24 2.67
C VAL A 11 1.21 -6.91 3.93
N ILE A 12 2.50 -7.27 3.96
CA ILE A 12 3.38 -7.02 5.09
C ILE A 12 4.23 -5.78 4.81
N GLY A 13 3.95 -4.69 5.53
CA GLY A 13 4.61 -3.39 5.42
C GLY A 13 3.69 -2.31 4.88
N GLY A 14 3.45 -1.28 5.68
CA GLY A 14 2.63 -0.11 5.36
C GLY A 14 3.38 1.02 4.65
N GLY A 15 4.46 0.70 3.94
CA GLY A 15 5.20 1.66 3.11
C GLY A 15 4.51 1.96 1.78
N PRO A 16 5.06 2.86 0.95
CA PRO A 16 4.42 3.25 -0.31
C PRO A 16 4.23 2.07 -1.27
N ALA A 17 5.19 1.16 -1.34
CA ALA A 17 5.07 -0.05 -2.16
C ALA A 17 3.94 -0.98 -1.68
N GLY A 18 3.85 -1.20 -0.36
CA GLY A 18 2.80 -2.05 0.22
C GLY A 18 1.41 -1.45 0.06
N LEU A 19 1.27 -0.14 0.26
CA LEU A 19 -0.01 0.55 0.07
C LEU A 19 -0.44 0.57 -1.39
N MET A 20 0.48 0.81 -2.33
CA MET A 20 0.19 0.71 -3.78
C MET A 20 -0.23 -0.70 -4.17
N ALA A 21 0.46 -1.73 -3.65
CA ALA A 21 0.09 -3.12 -3.91
C ALA A 21 -1.30 -3.45 -3.34
N ALA A 22 -1.59 -3.02 -2.12
CA ALA A 22 -2.89 -3.23 -1.48
C ALA A 22 -4.03 -2.55 -2.25
N GLU A 23 -3.81 -1.34 -2.75
CA GLU A 23 -4.78 -0.61 -3.58
C GLU A 23 -5.10 -1.36 -4.88
N VAL A 24 -4.07 -1.82 -5.60
CA VAL A 24 -4.23 -2.57 -6.85
C VAL A 24 -4.98 -3.89 -6.60
N LEU A 25 -4.61 -4.63 -5.56
CA LEU A 25 -5.22 -5.91 -5.21
C LEU A 25 -6.69 -5.73 -4.76
N ALA A 26 -6.97 -4.72 -3.93
CA ALA A 26 -8.34 -4.41 -3.52
C ALA A 26 -9.20 -4.00 -4.72
N SER A 27 -8.65 -3.20 -5.64
CA SER A 27 -9.32 -2.83 -6.89
C SER A 27 -9.59 -4.03 -7.81
N ALA A 28 -8.77 -5.08 -7.71
CA ALA A 28 -8.97 -6.36 -8.41
C ALA A 28 -9.97 -7.30 -7.70
N GLY A 29 -10.57 -6.89 -6.59
CA GLY A 29 -11.57 -7.67 -5.85
C GLY A 29 -11.00 -8.65 -4.82
N CYS A 30 -9.71 -8.56 -4.49
CA CYS A 30 -9.12 -9.32 -3.38
C CYS A 30 -9.58 -8.75 -2.03
N SER A 31 -9.71 -9.63 -1.02
CA SER A 31 -9.81 -9.20 0.38
C SER A 31 -8.40 -8.98 0.89
N VAL A 32 -8.04 -7.73 1.20
CA VAL A 32 -6.66 -7.35 1.53
C VAL A 32 -6.52 -6.90 2.98
N ASP A 33 -5.63 -7.54 3.73
CA ASP A 33 -5.21 -7.12 5.06
C ASP A 33 -3.79 -6.54 5.00
N VAL A 34 -3.59 -5.34 5.57
CA VAL A 34 -2.27 -4.69 5.62
C VAL A 34 -1.75 -4.72 7.05
N TYR A 35 -0.57 -5.30 7.24
CA TYR A 35 0.11 -5.38 8.53
C TYR A 35 1.33 -4.45 8.55
N GLU A 36 1.45 -3.64 9.58
CA GLU A 36 2.60 -2.75 9.80
C GLU A 36 3.06 -2.86 11.25
N ALA A 37 4.37 -2.91 11.46
CA ALA A 37 4.96 -3.02 12.78
C ALA A 37 4.88 -1.69 13.55
N MET A 38 4.90 -0.55 12.83
CA MET A 38 4.82 0.79 13.40
C MET A 38 3.35 1.26 13.56
N PRO A 39 3.04 2.13 14.54
CA PRO A 39 1.67 2.63 14.76
C PRO A 39 1.10 3.49 13.62
N SER A 40 1.91 3.88 12.63
CA SER A 40 1.50 4.75 11.52
C SER A 40 2.03 4.24 10.19
N LEU A 41 1.18 4.19 9.18
CA LEU A 41 1.53 3.87 7.79
C LEU A 41 2.37 4.99 7.16
N GLY A 42 3.10 4.65 6.10
CA GLY A 42 3.79 5.61 5.25
C GLY A 42 4.84 6.47 5.96
N ARG A 43 5.28 6.12 7.17
CA ARG A 43 6.08 7.03 8.03
C ARG A 43 7.36 7.56 7.37
N LYS A 44 8.06 6.71 6.60
CA LYS A 44 9.22 7.13 5.81
C LYS A 44 8.82 7.92 4.57
N PHE A 45 7.70 7.57 3.94
CA PHE A 45 7.15 8.24 2.76
C PHE A 45 6.69 9.66 3.07
N LEU A 46 5.98 9.86 4.17
CA LEU A 46 5.56 11.17 4.69
C LEU A 46 6.74 12.05 5.15
N ARG A 47 7.94 11.48 5.28
CA ARG A 47 9.19 12.21 5.55
C ARG A 47 10.12 12.27 4.35
N ALA A 48 9.74 11.73 3.20
CA ALA A 48 10.53 11.84 1.98
C ALA A 48 10.63 13.31 1.56
N GLY A 49 11.79 13.73 1.02
CA GLY A 49 12.07 15.16 0.81
C GLY A 49 12.09 15.98 2.11
N VAL A 50 12.33 15.30 3.25
CA VAL A 50 12.25 15.76 4.65
C VAL A 50 10.80 15.86 5.20
N GLY A 51 9.81 15.77 4.32
CA GLY A 51 8.38 15.92 4.58
C GLY A 51 7.65 16.60 3.42
N GLY A 52 8.40 17.24 2.52
CA GLY A 52 7.98 17.78 1.22
C GLY A 52 7.99 16.73 0.11
N LEU A 53 7.34 15.59 0.34
CA LEU A 53 7.02 14.50 -0.60
C LEU A 53 7.70 14.57 -1.98
N ASN A 54 9.03 14.32 -2.02
CA ASN A 54 9.77 14.14 -3.28
C ASN A 54 9.37 12.79 -3.90
N ILE A 55 8.19 12.76 -4.54
CA ILE A 55 7.57 11.54 -5.09
C ILE A 55 8.09 11.23 -6.49
N THR A 56 8.36 12.27 -7.27
CA THR A 56 8.79 12.14 -8.66
C THR A 56 9.80 13.23 -9.01
N HIS A 57 10.61 12.97 -10.03
CA HIS A 57 11.51 13.95 -10.63
C HIS A 57 11.08 14.12 -12.09
N SER A 58 11.11 15.35 -12.61
CA SER A 58 10.60 15.68 -13.96
C SER A 58 11.66 15.58 -15.07
N GLU A 59 12.79 14.93 -14.81
CA GLU A 59 13.74 14.63 -15.87
C GLU A 59 13.20 13.52 -16.78
N ALA A 60 13.42 13.71 -18.08
CA ALA A 60 13.05 12.77 -19.14
C ALA A 60 14.14 11.71 -19.34
#